data_AF-A0A8B9YI22-F1
#
_entry.id   AF-A0A8B9YI22-F1
#
_cell.length_a   1.000
_cell.length_b   1.000
_cell.length_c   1.000
_cell.angle_alpha   90.00
_cell.angle_beta   90.00
_cell.angle_gamma   90.00
#
_symmetry.space_group_name_H-M   'P 1'
#
loop_
_entity.id
_entity.type
_entity.pdbx_description
1 polymer ?
#
loop_
_entity_poly.entity_id
_entity_poly.type
_entity_poly.pdbx_seq_one_letter_code
_entity_poly.pdbx_strand_id
1 'polypeptide(L)'
;QPTRGRLPPGPVLPRGDPLAKPPAFPAGPGAAVSTNPGRPVSRLPPRGASGGLDCCSEVRVRGLGAPGPARTLRSQAWRRLGREEGGLSHSSGRDTWAQVRRSLKTQAQEALEAVEGAAFFVSLDSEPAGLTREDPAASLDAYAHALLAGQGHDRWFDKSFSLIVFSNGKLGLSVEHSWADCPISGHMWEFTLATECFQLGYSADGHCKGHPDPLLPQPQRLHWDLPDKIHLSISLALRAAKTLSGNIDCHVFPFSHFGKNFIKRCHLSSDSFIQTTLQLAHFRDRGQFCLTYESTMTRLFLEGRTETVRSCTREARDFVRTMEDKEKTVGVGLI
;
A
#
# COMPACT_ATOMS: atom_id res chain seq x y z
N GLN A 1 -40.62 43.12 7.68
CA GLN A 1 -41.55 42.46 8.62
C GLN A 1 -42.67 41.85 7.76
N PRO A 2 -42.83 40.52 7.80
CA PRO A 2 -43.63 39.88 8.84
C PRO A 2 -42.93 38.72 9.59
N THR A 3 -43.55 38.42 10.72
CA THR A 3 -43.39 37.41 11.78
C THR A 3 -42.60 36.12 11.52
N ARG A 4 -41.53 35.94 12.31
CA ARG A 4 -40.87 34.65 12.61
C ARG A 4 -41.74 33.84 13.58
N GLY A 5 -42.13 32.63 13.21
CA GLY A 5 -42.60 31.60 14.15
C GLY A 5 -41.41 30.99 14.91
N ARG A 6 -41.49 30.94 16.25
CA ARG A 6 -40.54 30.22 17.11
C ARG A 6 -40.96 28.76 17.21
N LEU A 7 -40.03 27.84 16.92
CA LEU A 7 -40.12 26.45 17.38
C LEU A 7 -39.72 26.37 18.86
N PRO A 8 -40.34 25.50 19.68
CA PRO A 8 -39.98 25.33 21.09
C PRO A 8 -38.60 24.64 21.24
N PRO A 9 -37.88 24.88 22.35
CA PRO A 9 -36.58 24.26 22.58
C PRO A 9 -36.74 22.75 22.84
N GLY A 10 -35.94 21.93 22.15
CA GLY A 10 -35.79 20.52 22.45
C GLY A 10 -35.05 20.28 23.79
N PRO A 11 -35.16 19.07 24.37
CA PRO A 11 -34.62 18.79 25.70
C PRO A 11 -33.09 18.93 25.76
N VAL A 12 -32.63 19.56 26.84
CA VAL A 12 -31.21 19.73 27.18
C VAL A 12 -30.67 18.39 27.71
N LEU A 13 -29.70 17.80 27.02
CA LEU A 13 -28.94 16.66 27.53
C LEU A 13 -27.94 17.15 28.61
N PRO A 14 -27.75 16.40 29.72
CA PRO A 14 -26.83 16.81 30.78
C PRO A 14 -25.37 16.79 30.29
N ARG A 15 -24.60 17.82 30.67
CA ARG A 15 -23.16 17.91 30.45
C ARG A 15 -22.45 16.79 31.22
N GLY A 16 -21.79 15.88 30.50
CA GLY A 16 -20.89 14.88 31.07
C GLY A 16 -19.50 15.45 31.38
N ASP A 17 -18.92 14.99 32.49
CA ASP A 17 -17.58 15.34 32.99
C ASP A 17 -16.44 15.10 31.96
N PRO A 18 -15.44 15.99 31.83
CA PRO A 18 -14.33 15.81 30.88
C PRO A 18 -13.19 14.91 31.40
N LEU A 19 -13.47 13.97 32.30
CA LEU A 19 -12.48 13.01 32.84
C LEU A 19 -13.03 11.58 32.90
N ALA A 20 -13.25 10.97 31.73
CA ALA A 20 -13.48 9.53 31.61
C ALA A 20 -12.47 8.93 30.63
N LYS A 21 -11.49 8.18 31.15
CA LYS A 21 -10.60 7.33 30.35
C LYS A 21 -11.43 6.20 29.70
N PRO A 22 -11.14 5.82 28.43
CA PRO A 22 -11.76 4.62 27.86
C PRO A 22 -11.31 3.37 28.63
N PRO A 23 -12.16 2.32 28.72
CA PRO A 23 -11.85 1.12 29.46
C PRO A 23 -10.65 0.39 28.86
N ALA A 24 -9.70 0.02 29.74
CA ALA A 24 -8.58 -0.84 29.40
C ALA A 24 -9.10 -2.26 29.08
N PHE A 25 -8.62 -2.84 27.99
CA PHE A 25 -8.77 -4.26 27.73
C PHE A 25 -8.06 -5.05 28.85
N PRO A 26 -8.68 -6.11 29.42
CA PRO A 26 -8.06 -6.88 30.47
C PRO A 26 -6.83 -7.61 29.92
N ALA A 27 -5.68 -7.37 30.55
CA ALA A 27 -4.51 -8.23 30.41
C ALA A 27 -4.88 -9.64 30.88
N GLY A 28 -4.82 -10.61 29.96
CA GLY A 28 -4.97 -12.02 30.29
C GLY A 28 -3.86 -12.47 31.25
N PRO A 29 -4.15 -13.44 32.14
CA PRO A 29 -3.28 -13.77 33.26
C PRO A 29 -1.94 -14.34 32.79
N GLY A 30 -0.86 -13.79 33.36
CA GLY A 30 0.46 -14.39 33.28
C GLY A 30 0.41 -15.81 33.84
N ALA A 31 0.82 -16.77 33.03
CA ALA A 31 1.09 -18.12 33.50
C ALA A 31 2.37 -18.08 34.35
N ALA A 32 2.18 -17.96 35.67
CA ALA A 32 3.18 -18.33 36.65
C ALA A 32 3.40 -19.85 36.54
N VAL A 33 4.56 -20.26 36.04
CA VAL A 33 5.01 -21.65 36.15
C VAL A 33 5.61 -21.83 37.54
N SER A 34 4.81 -22.43 38.42
CA SER A 34 5.25 -22.93 39.73
C SER A 34 6.26 -24.06 39.54
N THR A 35 7.41 -23.91 40.19
CA THR A 35 8.42 -24.95 40.36
C THR A 35 7.90 -26.06 41.27
N ASN A 36 8.03 -27.34 40.88
CA ASN A 36 8.16 -28.43 41.83
C ASN A 36 9.16 -29.49 41.30
N PRO A 37 10.03 -30.05 42.15
CA PRO A 37 11.27 -30.71 41.75
C PRO A 37 11.08 -32.22 41.53
N GLY A 38 11.71 -32.78 40.51
CA GLY A 38 11.85 -34.23 40.38
C GLY A 38 12.10 -34.74 38.96
N ARG A 39 13.33 -35.25 38.76
CA ARG A 39 13.79 -36.18 37.70
C ARG A 39 14.27 -35.61 36.35
N PRO A 40 15.23 -36.30 35.70
CA PRO A 40 16.56 -35.73 35.46
C PRO A 40 16.83 -35.27 34.02
N VAL A 41 17.83 -34.41 33.96
CA VAL A 41 18.44 -33.73 32.82
C VAL A 41 19.00 -34.71 31.77
N SER A 42 18.54 -34.60 30.52
CA SER A 42 19.32 -34.99 29.34
C SER A 42 19.76 -33.73 28.58
N ARG A 43 21.06 -33.69 28.29
CA ARG A 43 21.82 -32.52 27.83
C ARG A 43 21.52 -32.19 26.36
N LEU A 44 21.19 -30.94 26.07
CA LEU A 44 21.29 -30.32 24.73
C LEU A 44 22.62 -29.54 24.61
N PRO A 45 23.27 -29.49 23.44
CA PRO A 45 24.49 -28.69 23.22
C PRO A 45 24.17 -27.20 23.02
N PRO A 46 25.15 -26.28 23.19
CA PRO A 46 24.88 -24.87 23.39
C PRO A 46 24.54 -24.13 22.10
N ARG A 47 23.59 -23.19 22.21
CA ARG A 47 23.23 -22.21 21.18
C ARG A 47 24.29 -21.12 21.10
N GLY A 48 24.81 -20.89 19.90
CA GLY A 48 25.37 -19.61 19.48
C GLY A 48 24.76 -19.24 18.14
N ALA A 49 23.83 -18.29 18.11
CA ALA A 49 23.44 -17.52 16.94
C ALA A 49 22.43 -16.43 17.35
N SER A 50 22.80 -15.18 17.08
CA SER A 50 21.91 -14.03 16.96
C SER A 50 20.81 -14.32 15.93
N GLY A 51 19.59 -14.58 16.40
CA GLY A 51 18.41 -14.78 15.55
C GLY A 51 17.61 -13.49 15.42
N GLY A 52 17.78 -12.78 14.32
CA GLY A 52 16.75 -11.88 13.82
C GLY A 52 15.52 -12.70 13.43
N LEU A 53 14.35 -12.27 13.87
CA LEU A 53 13.07 -12.85 13.47
C LEU A 53 12.79 -12.46 12.01
N ASP A 54 13.32 -13.26 11.07
CA ASP A 54 12.83 -13.31 9.70
C ASP A 54 11.47 -14.03 9.71
N CYS A 55 10.38 -13.28 9.92
CA CYS A 55 9.04 -13.74 9.55
C CYS A 55 8.85 -13.57 8.03
N CYS A 56 9.59 -14.34 7.23
CA CYS A 56 9.20 -14.65 5.86
C CYS A 56 8.39 -15.95 5.89
N SER A 57 7.07 -15.84 5.98
CA SER A 57 6.19 -16.93 5.54
C SER A 57 6.33 -17.06 4.03
N GLU A 58 7.12 -18.03 3.60
CA GLU A 58 7.21 -18.48 2.21
C GLU A 58 5.89 -19.18 1.86
N VAL A 59 4.93 -18.47 1.26
CA VAL A 59 3.74 -19.11 0.67
C VAL A 59 4.17 -19.74 -0.64
N ARG A 60 4.51 -21.03 -0.61
CA ARG A 60 4.73 -21.82 -1.84
C ARG A 60 3.38 -22.06 -2.52
N VAL A 61 3.01 -21.21 -3.47
CA VAL A 61 1.98 -21.55 -4.46
C VAL A 61 2.61 -22.52 -5.46
N ARG A 62 2.50 -23.83 -5.20
CA ARG A 62 2.88 -24.84 -6.20
C ARG A 62 1.80 -24.88 -7.28
N GLY A 63 2.26 -24.72 -8.53
CA GLY A 63 1.44 -24.43 -9.70
C GLY A 63 0.27 -25.36 -9.93
N LEU A 64 -0.86 -24.74 -10.32
CA LEU A 64 -1.84 -25.40 -11.17
C LEU A 64 -1.13 -25.95 -12.41
N GLY A 65 -1.50 -27.17 -12.78
CA GLY A 65 -0.78 -28.03 -13.71
C GLY A 65 -0.41 -27.41 -15.06
N ALA A 66 0.63 -28.00 -15.64
CA ALA A 66 1.20 -27.83 -16.98
C ALA A 66 0.44 -26.91 -17.97
N PRO A 67 1.09 -25.88 -18.54
CA PRO A 67 0.54 -25.16 -19.68
C PRO A 67 0.64 -26.06 -20.92
N GLY A 68 -0.47 -26.69 -21.29
CA GLY A 68 -0.70 -27.07 -22.68
C GLY A 68 -0.63 -25.82 -23.58
N PRO A 69 -0.33 -25.95 -24.89
CA PRO A 69 -0.01 -24.82 -25.74
C PRO A 69 -1.29 -24.04 -26.10
N ALA A 70 -1.79 -23.25 -25.15
CA ALA A 70 -2.69 -22.16 -25.46
C ALA A 70 -1.85 -21.10 -26.18
N ARG A 71 -1.83 -21.20 -27.52
CA ARG A 71 -1.39 -20.16 -28.43
C ARG A 71 -2.18 -18.89 -28.12
N THR A 72 -1.72 -18.13 -27.13
CA THR A 72 -2.05 -16.71 -27.00
C THR A 72 -1.46 -16.07 -28.23
N LEU A 73 -2.30 -15.40 -29.02
CA LEU A 73 -1.92 -14.63 -30.20
C LEU A 73 -0.86 -13.59 -29.82
N ARG A 74 0.40 -14.03 -29.81
CA ARG A 74 1.58 -13.17 -29.79
C ARG A 74 1.63 -12.44 -31.12
N SER A 75 1.50 -11.11 -31.03
CA SER A 75 2.47 -10.18 -31.61
C SER A 75 2.70 -10.21 -33.13
N GLN A 76 1.66 -10.14 -33.97
CA GLN A 76 1.87 -9.83 -35.40
C GLN A 76 1.22 -8.53 -35.93
N ALA A 77 0.49 -7.76 -35.12
CA ALA A 77 -0.08 -6.48 -35.55
C ALA A 77 0.71 -5.21 -35.14
N TRP A 78 1.80 -5.33 -34.37
CA TRP A 78 2.39 -4.21 -33.63
C TRP A 78 3.59 -3.49 -34.30
N ARG A 79 3.78 -3.59 -35.63
CA ARG A 79 4.97 -3.01 -36.30
C ARG A 79 4.75 -1.99 -37.42
N ARG A 80 3.55 -1.42 -37.61
CA ARG A 80 3.33 -0.51 -38.75
C ARG A 80 2.54 0.79 -38.49
N LEU A 81 2.61 1.36 -37.29
CA LEU A 81 2.12 2.72 -37.07
C LEU A 81 3.13 3.52 -36.25
N GLY A 82 4.23 3.85 -36.93
CA GLY A 82 5.35 4.63 -36.42
C GLY A 82 5.82 5.65 -37.45
N ARG A 83 4.88 6.42 -38.02
CA ARG A 83 5.13 7.74 -38.61
C ARG A 83 3.78 8.33 -39.01
N GLU A 84 3.63 9.62 -38.71
CA GLU A 84 2.47 10.46 -39.01
C GLU A 84 1.27 10.25 -38.07
N GLU A 85 1.22 11.03 -36.99
CA GLU A 85 0.33 12.19 -36.93
C GLU A 85 0.62 13.02 -35.67
N GLY A 86 0.52 14.34 -35.82
CA GLY A 86 0.96 15.33 -34.87
C GLY A 86 0.02 15.50 -33.68
N GLY A 87 0.62 15.80 -32.53
CA GLY A 87 0.00 16.62 -31.48
C GLY A 87 -1.33 16.14 -30.91
N LEU A 88 -1.36 15.00 -30.23
CA LEU A 88 -2.34 14.74 -29.18
C LEU A 88 -1.64 14.29 -27.89
N SER A 89 -0.85 15.18 -27.31
CA SER A 89 -0.29 15.01 -25.97
C SER A 89 -1.34 15.41 -24.93
N HIS A 90 -2.33 14.54 -24.73
CA HIS A 90 -3.09 14.49 -23.49
C HIS A 90 -2.94 13.07 -22.98
N SER A 91 -2.13 12.87 -21.93
CA SER A 91 -2.28 11.74 -21.01
C SER A 91 -3.78 11.50 -20.84
N SER A 92 -4.28 10.29 -21.09
CA SER A 92 -5.72 9.99 -21.09
C SER A 92 -6.38 10.47 -19.81
N GLY A 93 -6.89 11.71 -19.84
CA GLY A 93 -7.44 12.38 -18.67
C GLY A 93 -8.75 11.74 -18.28
N ARG A 94 -9.24 12.02 -17.07
CA ARG A 94 -10.54 11.52 -16.59
C ARG A 94 -11.67 11.80 -17.59
N ASP A 95 -11.59 12.90 -18.35
CA ASP A 95 -12.54 13.24 -19.42
C ASP A 95 -12.52 12.26 -20.60
N THR A 96 -11.32 11.88 -21.06
CA THR A 96 -11.16 10.89 -22.13
C THR A 96 -11.67 9.53 -21.67
N TRP A 97 -11.31 9.13 -20.44
CA TRP A 97 -11.83 7.90 -19.86
C TRP A 97 -13.36 7.92 -19.71
N ALA A 98 -13.95 9.03 -19.25
CA ALA A 98 -15.40 9.18 -19.13
C ALA A 98 -16.12 9.08 -20.49
N GLN A 99 -15.51 9.57 -21.58
CA GLN A 99 -16.04 9.39 -22.93
C GLN A 99 -16.01 7.93 -23.37
N VAL A 100 -14.86 7.26 -23.23
CA VAL A 100 -14.70 5.84 -23.59
C VAL A 100 -15.63 4.96 -22.75
N ARG A 101 -15.71 5.20 -21.44
CA ARG A 101 -16.58 4.49 -20.52
C ARG A 101 -18.07 4.60 -20.90
N ARG A 102 -18.52 5.76 -21.40
CA ARG A 102 -19.90 5.91 -21.92
C ARG A 102 -20.16 4.97 -23.11
N SER A 103 -19.20 4.81 -24.02
CA SER A 103 -19.30 3.83 -25.10
C SER A 103 -19.29 2.39 -24.57
N LEU A 104 -18.43 2.07 -23.60
CA LEU A 104 -18.40 0.75 -22.96
C LEU A 104 -19.73 0.39 -22.29
N LYS A 105 -20.39 1.35 -21.64
CA LYS A 105 -21.73 1.15 -21.06
C LYS A 105 -22.79 0.74 -22.08
N THR A 106 -22.62 1.12 -23.35
CA THR A 106 -23.57 0.75 -24.41
C THR A 106 -23.20 -0.54 -25.14
N GLN A 107 -21.92 -0.88 -25.22
CA GLN A 107 -21.41 -1.97 -26.07
C GLN A 107 -21.00 -3.21 -25.29
N ALA A 108 -20.59 -3.03 -24.03
CA ALA A 108 -20.11 -4.09 -23.14
C ALA A 108 -20.68 -3.88 -21.72
N GLN A 109 -21.98 -3.60 -21.63
CA GLN A 109 -22.65 -3.26 -20.37
C GLN A 109 -22.44 -4.33 -19.30
N GLU A 110 -22.76 -5.58 -19.61
CA GLU A 110 -22.66 -6.70 -18.66
C GLU A 110 -21.24 -6.89 -18.12
N ALA A 111 -20.24 -6.82 -19.00
CA ALA A 111 -18.83 -6.95 -18.61
C ALA A 111 -18.37 -5.79 -17.73
N LEU A 112 -18.77 -4.55 -18.07
CA LEU A 112 -18.44 -3.37 -17.28
C LEU A 112 -19.14 -3.40 -15.91
N GLU A 113 -20.41 -3.78 -15.86
CA GLU A 113 -21.16 -3.93 -14.61
C GLU A 113 -20.57 -5.03 -13.72
N ALA A 114 -20.13 -6.15 -14.29
CA ALA A 114 -19.45 -7.20 -13.54
C ALA A 114 -18.14 -6.68 -12.90
N VAL A 115 -17.33 -5.92 -13.65
CA VAL A 115 -16.09 -5.33 -13.11
C VAL A 115 -16.38 -4.26 -12.06
N GLU A 116 -17.31 -3.35 -12.32
CA GLU A 116 -17.67 -2.26 -11.40
C GLU A 116 -18.37 -2.77 -10.14
N GLY A 117 -19.20 -3.81 -10.25
CA GLY A 117 -19.94 -4.44 -9.17
C GLY A 117 -19.15 -5.47 -8.34
N ALA A 118 -17.99 -5.93 -8.82
CA ALA A 118 -17.12 -6.84 -8.05
C ALA A 118 -16.74 -6.26 -6.68
N ALA A 119 -16.39 -7.10 -5.69
CA ALA A 119 -15.96 -6.59 -4.38
C ALA A 119 -14.63 -5.82 -4.47
N PHE A 120 -13.66 -6.39 -5.19
CA PHE A 120 -12.35 -5.82 -5.48
C PHE A 120 -11.77 -6.49 -6.73
N PHE A 121 -10.64 -6.01 -7.22
CA PHE A 121 -9.97 -6.58 -8.39
C PHE A 121 -8.75 -7.41 -7.96
N VAL A 122 -8.47 -8.52 -8.64
CA VAL A 122 -7.28 -9.33 -8.41
C VAL A 122 -6.44 -9.36 -9.69
N SER A 123 -5.19 -8.94 -9.57
CA SER A 123 -4.21 -8.97 -10.65
C SER A 123 -3.19 -10.09 -10.37
N LEU A 124 -3.09 -11.05 -11.30
CA LEU A 124 -2.13 -12.15 -11.23
C LEU A 124 -0.95 -11.84 -12.16
N ASP A 125 0.16 -11.40 -11.59
CA ASP A 125 1.38 -11.07 -12.33
C ASP A 125 2.22 -12.32 -12.56
N SER A 126 2.69 -12.50 -13.80
CA SER A 126 3.53 -13.63 -14.18
C SER A 126 4.97 -13.50 -13.66
N GLU A 127 5.43 -12.28 -13.45
CA GLU A 127 6.79 -12.00 -13.01
C GLU A 127 6.89 -12.00 -11.48
N PRO A 128 7.99 -12.51 -10.90
CA PRO A 128 8.22 -12.40 -9.47
C PRO A 128 8.60 -10.97 -9.10
N ALA A 129 8.21 -10.52 -7.92
CA ALA A 129 8.67 -9.25 -7.36
C ALA A 129 8.76 -9.34 -5.83
N GLY A 130 9.30 -8.30 -5.18
CA GLY A 130 9.45 -8.23 -3.73
C GLY A 130 10.91 -8.16 -3.28
N LEU A 131 11.11 -8.06 -1.97
CA LEU A 131 12.44 -7.97 -1.36
C LEU A 131 13.28 -9.23 -1.62
N THR A 132 14.47 -9.03 -2.17
CA THR A 132 15.50 -10.07 -2.34
C THR A 132 16.69 -9.79 -1.42
N ARG A 133 17.52 -10.80 -1.15
CA ARG A 133 18.71 -10.65 -0.27
C ARG A 133 19.94 -10.18 -1.05
N GLU A 134 19.99 -10.48 -2.34
CA GLU A 134 21.11 -10.23 -3.23
C GLU A 134 21.26 -8.73 -3.51
N ASP A 135 20.14 -8.06 -3.81
CA ASP A 135 20.08 -6.60 -3.95
C ASP A 135 18.76 -6.06 -3.35
N PRO A 136 18.76 -5.79 -2.03
CA PRO A 136 17.57 -5.32 -1.33
C PRO A 136 16.99 -4.02 -1.89
N ALA A 137 17.84 -3.08 -2.31
CA ALA A 137 17.39 -1.78 -2.79
C ALA A 137 16.78 -1.91 -4.20
N ALA A 138 17.53 -2.47 -5.15
CA ALA A 138 17.02 -2.61 -6.52
C ALA A 138 15.76 -3.48 -6.58
N SER A 139 15.66 -4.50 -5.73
CA SER A 139 14.46 -5.33 -5.67
C SER A 139 13.25 -4.63 -5.07
N LEU A 140 13.44 -3.74 -4.08
CA LEU A 140 12.36 -2.90 -3.56
C LEU A 140 11.96 -1.79 -4.54
N ASP A 141 12.91 -1.21 -5.28
CA ASP A 141 12.66 -0.22 -6.33
C ASP A 141 11.76 -0.82 -7.42
N ALA A 142 12.15 -1.99 -7.94
CA ALA A 142 11.37 -2.74 -8.91
C ALA A 142 9.99 -3.14 -8.36
N TYR A 143 9.93 -3.53 -7.08
CA TYR A 143 8.68 -3.92 -6.44
C TYR A 143 7.70 -2.74 -6.29
N ALA A 144 8.20 -1.60 -5.82
CA ALA A 144 7.41 -0.37 -5.68
C ALA A 144 6.90 0.10 -7.05
N HIS A 145 7.75 0.06 -8.08
CA HIS A 145 7.36 0.40 -9.45
C HIS A 145 6.26 -0.52 -9.98
N ALA A 146 6.40 -1.84 -9.82
CA ALA A 146 5.41 -2.83 -10.26
C ALA A 146 4.05 -2.68 -9.56
N LEU A 147 4.05 -2.32 -8.27
CA LEU A 147 2.84 -2.04 -7.50
C LEU A 147 2.16 -0.74 -7.93
N LEU A 148 2.94 0.31 -8.21
CA LEU A 148 2.44 1.63 -8.55
C LEU A 148 1.91 1.71 -9.98
N ALA A 149 2.64 1.15 -10.95
CA ALA A 149 2.35 1.34 -12.37
C ALA A 149 1.86 0.06 -13.09
N GLY A 150 2.29 -1.12 -12.63
CA GLY A 150 2.03 -2.39 -13.32
C GLY A 150 2.52 -2.40 -14.77
N GLN A 151 1.90 -3.22 -15.61
CA GLN A 151 2.20 -3.32 -17.05
C GLN A 151 1.28 -2.47 -17.94
N GLY A 152 0.37 -1.71 -17.32
CA GLY A 152 -0.59 -0.81 -17.97
C GLY A 152 -1.80 -1.51 -18.61
N HIS A 153 -1.94 -2.83 -18.45
CA HIS A 153 -3.05 -3.62 -19.01
C HIS A 153 -3.61 -4.68 -18.05
N ASP A 154 -3.06 -4.73 -16.85
CA ASP A 154 -3.21 -5.73 -15.81
C ASP A 154 -3.76 -5.14 -14.51
N ARG A 155 -4.16 -3.86 -14.52
CA ARG A 155 -4.67 -3.11 -13.36
C ARG A 155 -5.98 -2.42 -13.72
N TRP A 156 -6.94 -2.47 -12.79
CA TRP A 156 -8.18 -1.68 -12.87
C TRP A 156 -8.14 -0.56 -11.82
N PHE A 157 -7.49 0.55 -12.16
CA PHE A 157 -7.21 1.64 -11.21
C PHE A 157 -8.46 2.36 -10.68
N ASP A 158 -9.62 2.21 -11.33
CA ASP A 158 -10.89 2.78 -10.87
C ASP A 158 -11.57 1.93 -9.77
N LYS A 159 -11.04 0.73 -9.46
CA LYS A 159 -11.56 -0.08 -8.36
C LYS A 159 -11.09 0.51 -7.04
N SER A 160 -11.92 0.42 -6.00
CA SER A 160 -11.56 0.82 -4.63
C SER A 160 -10.16 0.36 -4.24
N PHE A 161 -9.87 -0.92 -4.46
CA PHE A 161 -8.52 -1.45 -4.47
C PHE A 161 -8.37 -2.66 -5.42
N SER A 162 -7.14 -2.90 -5.81
CA SER A 162 -6.69 -4.10 -6.52
C SER A 162 -5.66 -4.85 -5.67
N LEU A 163 -5.89 -6.15 -5.45
CA LEU A 163 -4.92 -7.07 -4.88
C LEU A 163 -4.00 -7.58 -5.99
N ILE A 164 -2.70 -7.37 -5.84
CA ILE A 164 -1.68 -7.78 -6.81
C ILE A 164 -0.95 -8.99 -6.24
N VAL A 165 -0.95 -10.09 -6.99
CA VAL A 165 -0.30 -11.35 -6.62
C VAL A 165 0.77 -11.66 -7.65
N PHE A 166 2.03 -11.69 -7.21
CA PHE A 166 3.17 -12.03 -8.05
C PHE A 166 3.37 -13.55 -8.10
N SER A 167 4.05 -14.06 -9.12
CA SER A 167 4.22 -15.50 -9.33
C SER A 167 5.00 -16.23 -8.25
N ASN A 168 5.78 -15.50 -7.44
CA ASN A 168 6.48 -16.01 -6.26
C ASN A 168 5.64 -15.91 -4.97
N GLY A 169 4.34 -15.61 -5.06
CA GLY A 169 3.42 -15.50 -3.93
C GLY A 169 3.55 -14.20 -3.12
N LYS A 170 4.38 -13.23 -3.55
CA LYS A 170 4.40 -11.90 -2.95
C LYS A 170 3.13 -11.13 -3.32
N LEU A 171 2.72 -10.25 -2.43
CA LEU A 171 1.43 -9.56 -2.49
C LEU A 171 1.59 -8.06 -2.26
N GLY A 172 0.82 -7.27 -2.99
CA GLY A 172 0.63 -5.86 -2.64
C GLY A 172 -0.73 -5.33 -3.03
N LEU A 173 -0.95 -4.05 -2.70
CA LEU A 173 -2.22 -3.37 -2.92
C LEU A 173 -2.00 -2.11 -3.75
N SER A 174 -2.85 -1.91 -4.75
CA SER A 174 -3.08 -0.61 -5.38
C SER A 174 -4.44 -0.11 -4.94
N VAL A 175 -4.50 1.08 -4.35
CA VAL A 175 -5.72 1.65 -3.77
C VAL A 175 -6.05 2.96 -4.46
N GLU A 176 -7.29 3.11 -4.92
CA GLU A 176 -7.79 4.37 -5.46
C GLU A 176 -7.99 5.35 -4.30
N HIS A 177 -7.39 6.54 -4.38
CA HIS A 177 -7.24 7.42 -3.21
C HIS A 177 -8.47 8.31 -2.94
N SER A 178 -9.40 8.45 -3.89
CA SER A 178 -10.54 9.38 -3.73
C SER A 178 -11.49 8.95 -2.61
N TRP A 179 -11.74 7.65 -2.46
CA TRP A 179 -12.73 7.14 -1.50
C TRP A 179 -12.23 7.05 -0.05
N ALA A 180 -10.92 6.91 0.18
CA ALA A 180 -10.35 6.81 1.52
C ALA A 180 -8.88 7.25 1.62
N ASP A 181 -8.43 7.49 2.85
CA ASP A 181 -7.02 7.74 3.18
C ASP A 181 -6.30 6.42 3.56
N CYS A 182 -4.98 6.40 3.37
CA CYS A 182 -4.13 5.22 3.53
C CYS A 182 -4.35 4.39 4.82
N PRO A 183 -4.62 4.97 6.01
CA PRO A 183 -4.87 4.18 7.20
C PRO A 183 -6.05 3.20 7.10
N ILE A 184 -7.05 3.47 6.24
CA ILE A 184 -8.21 2.59 6.05
C ILE A 184 -7.78 1.29 5.36
N SER A 185 -7.07 1.40 4.23
CA SER A 185 -6.52 0.23 3.53
C SER A 185 -5.45 -0.48 4.35
N GLY A 186 -4.63 0.27 5.10
CA GLY A 186 -3.63 -0.31 6.01
C GLY A 186 -4.26 -1.16 7.11
N HIS A 187 -5.35 -0.68 7.72
CA HIS A 187 -6.07 -1.44 8.75
C HIS A 187 -6.77 -2.68 8.16
N MET A 188 -7.38 -2.56 6.99
CA MET A 188 -7.94 -3.71 6.27
C MET A 188 -6.86 -4.78 6.04
N TRP A 189 -5.69 -4.38 5.54
CA TRP A 189 -4.57 -5.28 5.28
C TRP A 189 -4.06 -5.98 6.55
N GLU A 190 -3.84 -5.21 7.62
CA GLU A 190 -3.42 -5.74 8.92
C GLU A 190 -4.44 -6.74 9.47
N PHE A 191 -5.73 -6.40 9.41
CA PHE A 191 -6.79 -7.29 9.86
C PHE A 191 -6.81 -8.59 9.06
N THR A 192 -6.73 -8.53 7.73
CA THR A 192 -6.69 -9.72 6.87
C THR A 192 -5.49 -10.61 7.19
N LEU A 193 -4.29 -10.05 7.33
CA LEU A 193 -3.09 -10.81 7.68
C LEU A 193 -3.19 -11.44 9.08
N ALA A 194 -3.74 -10.72 10.05
CA ALA A 194 -3.95 -11.23 11.40
C ALA A 194 -4.98 -12.37 11.41
N THR A 195 -6.11 -12.22 10.71
CA THR A 195 -7.12 -13.27 10.58
C THR A 195 -6.56 -14.51 9.88
N GLU A 196 -5.80 -14.33 8.80
CA GLU A 196 -5.13 -15.41 8.10
C GLU A 196 -4.16 -16.16 9.02
N CYS A 197 -3.29 -15.44 9.74
CA CYS A 197 -2.27 -16.04 10.59
C CYS A 197 -2.84 -16.72 11.85
N PHE A 198 -3.79 -16.05 12.53
CA PHE A 198 -4.23 -16.47 13.87
C PHE A 198 -5.55 -17.24 13.89
N GLN A 199 -6.41 -17.11 12.87
CA GLN A 199 -7.75 -17.71 12.88
C GLN A 199 -7.92 -18.79 11.81
N LEU A 200 -7.54 -18.50 10.56
CA LEU A 200 -7.70 -19.44 9.45
C LEU A 200 -6.55 -20.46 9.43
N GLY A 201 -5.32 -19.96 9.27
CA GLY A 201 -4.10 -20.75 9.15
C GLY A 201 -4.10 -21.74 7.98
N TYR A 202 -3.04 -22.54 7.92
CA TYR A 202 -2.82 -23.54 6.88
C TYR A 202 -2.57 -24.93 7.48
N SER A 203 -2.83 -25.97 6.70
CA SER A 203 -2.42 -27.34 7.01
C SER A 203 -0.91 -27.52 6.84
N ALA A 204 -0.37 -28.64 7.32
CA ALA A 204 1.07 -28.91 7.32
C ALA A 204 1.70 -28.98 5.91
N ASP A 205 0.88 -29.24 4.90
CA ASP A 205 1.23 -29.25 3.47
C ASP A 205 1.03 -27.87 2.78
N GLY A 206 0.60 -26.85 3.53
CA GLY A 206 0.46 -25.47 3.05
C GLY A 206 -0.89 -25.13 2.40
N HIS A 207 -1.88 -26.00 2.50
CA HIS A 207 -3.24 -25.71 1.99
C HIS A 207 -4.08 -24.94 3.00
N CYS A 208 -5.06 -24.17 2.51
CA CYS A 208 -6.07 -23.56 3.36
C CYS A 208 -6.81 -24.65 4.14
N LYS A 209 -7.00 -24.44 5.45
CA LYS A 209 -7.81 -25.36 6.25
C LYS A 209 -9.28 -25.29 5.81
N GLY A 210 -9.95 -26.44 5.81
CA GLY A 210 -11.35 -26.58 5.38
C GLY A 210 -11.48 -27.53 4.20
N HIS A 211 -12.71 -27.70 3.72
CA HIS A 211 -13.01 -28.52 2.56
C HIS A 211 -13.51 -27.61 1.43
N PRO A 212 -12.97 -27.73 0.20
CA PRO A 212 -13.51 -27.02 -0.96
C PRO A 212 -14.98 -27.37 -1.15
N ASP A 213 -15.81 -26.36 -1.39
CA ASP A 213 -17.20 -26.59 -1.80
C ASP A 213 -17.25 -26.86 -3.31
N PRO A 214 -17.58 -28.09 -3.75
CA PRO A 214 -17.62 -28.44 -5.16
C PRO A 214 -18.80 -27.81 -5.91
N LEU A 215 -19.75 -27.20 -5.20
CA LEU A 215 -20.94 -26.56 -5.78
C LEU A 215 -20.69 -25.12 -6.22
N LEU A 216 -19.51 -24.57 -5.96
CA LEU A 216 -19.17 -23.22 -6.40
C LEU A 216 -19.13 -23.13 -7.94
N PRO A 217 -19.70 -22.06 -8.53
CA PRO A 217 -19.67 -21.88 -9.98
C PRO A 217 -18.24 -21.68 -10.47
N GLN A 218 -17.95 -22.20 -11.66
CA GLN A 218 -16.65 -22.00 -12.28
C GLN A 218 -16.41 -20.52 -12.65
N PRO A 219 -15.17 -20.03 -12.60
CA PRO A 219 -14.84 -18.69 -13.05
C PRO A 219 -15.31 -18.45 -14.48
N GLN A 220 -16.03 -17.35 -14.69
CA GLN A 220 -16.52 -16.97 -16.01
C GLN A 220 -15.58 -15.95 -16.66
N ARG A 221 -15.23 -16.18 -17.93
CA ARG A 221 -14.47 -15.21 -18.71
C ARG A 221 -15.40 -14.09 -19.16
N LEU A 222 -15.06 -12.85 -18.80
CA LEU A 222 -15.72 -11.68 -19.36
C LEU A 222 -15.30 -11.48 -20.82
N HIS A 223 -16.28 -11.41 -21.71
CA HIS A 223 -16.08 -11.13 -23.13
C HIS A 223 -16.32 -9.66 -23.41
N TRP A 224 -15.38 -9.03 -24.12
CA TRP A 224 -15.44 -7.62 -24.50
C TRP A 224 -15.53 -7.52 -26.02
N ASP A 225 -16.74 -7.32 -26.53
CA ASP A 225 -16.96 -7.03 -27.95
C ASP A 225 -16.91 -5.51 -28.14
N LEU A 226 -15.75 -5.02 -28.60
CA LEU A 226 -15.45 -3.59 -28.67
C LEU A 226 -15.29 -3.17 -30.14
N PRO A 227 -15.85 -2.02 -30.56
CA PRO A 227 -15.62 -1.49 -31.89
C PRO A 227 -14.20 -0.95 -32.07
N ASP A 228 -13.75 -0.91 -33.32
CA ASP A 228 -12.43 -0.38 -33.75
C ASP A 228 -12.09 1.00 -33.18
N LYS A 229 -13.09 1.87 -33.03
CA LYS A 229 -12.90 3.20 -32.44
C LYS A 229 -12.38 3.13 -30.99
N ILE A 230 -12.80 2.15 -30.21
CA ILE A 230 -12.33 1.95 -28.82
C ILE A 230 -10.92 1.34 -28.82
N HIS A 231 -10.61 0.46 -29.77
CA HIS A 231 -9.27 -0.15 -29.88
C HIS A 231 -8.15 0.90 -30.07
N LEU A 232 -8.41 1.96 -30.82
CA LEU A 232 -7.47 3.08 -30.93
C LEU A 232 -7.25 3.77 -29.58
N SER A 233 -8.32 4.08 -28.85
CA SER A 233 -8.25 4.71 -27.53
C SER A 233 -7.48 3.85 -26.51
N ILE A 234 -7.69 2.53 -26.50
CA ILE A 234 -6.94 1.59 -25.65
C ILE A 234 -5.45 1.64 -25.99
N SER A 235 -5.11 1.63 -27.28
CA SER A 235 -3.72 1.65 -27.75
C SER A 235 -2.99 2.95 -27.36
N LEU A 236 -3.68 4.09 -27.47
CA LEU A 236 -3.17 5.39 -27.04
C LEU A 236 -3.01 5.46 -25.51
N ALA A 237 -4.00 4.99 -24.75
CA ALA A 237 -3.95 4.94 -23.29
C ALA A 237 -2.78 4.06 -22.80
N LEU A 238 -2.57 2.89 -23.40
CA LEU A 238 -1.45 2.00 -23.06
C LEU A 238 -0.10 2.66 -23.35
N ARG A 239 0.03 3.37 -24.49
CA ARG A 239 1.27 4.09 -24.82
C ARG A 239 1.55 5.21 -23.81
N ALA A 240 0.52 5.97 -23.44
CA ALA A 240 0.62 7.02 -22.44
C ALA A 240 1.00 6.44 -21.07
N ALA A 241 0.34 5.37 -20.63
CA ALA A 241 0.64 4.69 -19.38
C ALA A 241 2.09 4.18 -19.33
N LYS A 242 2.59 3.56 -20.41
CA LYS A 242 4.00 3.13 -20.51
C LYS A 242 4.98 4.29 -20.46
N THR A 243 4.65 5.40 -21.11
CA THR A 243 5.50 6.60 -21.09
C THR A 243 5.57 7.20 -19.69
N LEU A 244 4.43 7.29 -18.99
CA LEU A 244 4.37 7.78 -17.61
C LEU A 244 5.10 6.83 -16.66
N SER A 245 4.85 5.52 -16.77
CA SER A 245 5.52 4.48 -15.98
C SER A 245 7.04 4.52 -16.14
N GLY A 246 7.53 4.71 -17.36
CA GLY A 246 8.96 4.84 -17.64
C GLY A 246 9.61 6.13 -17.13
N ASN A 247 8.82 7.11 -16.69
CA ASN A 247 9.29 8.38 -16.13
C ASN A 247 9.14 8.44 -14.59
N ILE A 248 8.86 7.29 -13.95
CA ILE A 248 8.84 7.16 -12.50
C ILE A 248 10.23 6.74 -12.04
N ASP A 249 10.85 7.56 -11.20
CA ASP A 249 12.04 7.20 -10.45
C ASP A 249 11.64 6.89 -9.00
N CYS A 250 12.06 5.74 -8.49
CA CYS A 250 11.70 5.26 -7.16
C CYS A 250 12.92 4.59 -6.54
N HIS A 251 13.29 5.04 -5.34
CA HIS A 251 14.34 4.43 -4.55
C HIS A 251 13.84 4.11 -3.13
N VAL A 252 13.87 2.83 -2.77
CA VAL A 252 13.36 2.25 -1.54
C VAL A 252 14.44 1.30 -1.01
N PHE A 253 14.87 1.53 0.22
CA PHE A 253 15.90 0.71 0.83
C PHE A 253 15.58 0.42 2.29
N PRO A 254 15.99 -0.75 2.82
CA PRO A 254 15.85 -1.03 4.23
C PRO A 254 16.90 -0.27 5.03
N PHE A 255 16.46 0.47 6.05
CA PHE A 255 17.36 1.10 7.02
C PHE A 255 17.43 0.24 8.30
N SER A 256 18.59 -0.37 8.57
CA SER A 256 18.76 -1.34 9.66
C SER A 256 19.65 -0.89 10.83
N HIS A 257 20.21 0.33 10.78
CA HIS A 257 21.14 0.81 11.81
C HIS A 257 20.45 1.03 13.17
N PHE A 258 19.23 1.57 13.15
CA PHE A 258 18.39 1.74 14.33
C PHE A 258 16.93 1.92 13.92
N GLY A 259 16.03 1.92 14.90
CA GLY A 259 14.61 2.20 14.68
C GLY A 259 13.99 3.04 15.79
N LYS A 260 12.66 3.02 15.85
CA LYS A 260 11.83 3.78 16.80
C LYS A 260 12.31 3.72 18.25
N ASN A 261 12.80 2.57 18.71
CA ASN A 261 13.24 2.39 20.09
C ASN A 261 14.47 3.24 20.45
N PHE A 262 15.41 3.43 19.52
CA PHE A 262 16.57 4.28 19.74
C PHE A 262 16.14 5.76 19.82
N ILE A 263 15.36 6.22 18.83
CA ILE A 263 14.90 7.61 18.74
C ILE A 263 14.13 8.00 20.01
N LYS A 264 13.28 7.09 20.52
CA LYS A 264 12.54 7.31 21.76
C LYS A 264 13.42 7.41 23.00
N ARG A 265 14.54 6.67 23.07
CA ARG A 265 15.50 6.80 24.18
C ARG A 265 16.20 8.16 24.18
N CYS A 266 16.33 8.79 23.03
CA CYS A 266 16.80 10.18 22.91
C CYS A 266 15.70 11.20 23.25
N HIS A 267 14.54 10.77 23.75
CA HIS A 267 13.39 11.62 24.06
C HIS A 267 12.81 12.39 22.86
N LEU A 268 12.92 11.82 21.65
CA LEU A 268 12.41 12.41 20.42
C LEU A 268 11.19 11.66 19.87
N SER A 269 10.29 12.38 19.20
CA SER A 269 9.26 11.80 18.35
C SER A 269 9.91 11.16 17.12
N SER A 270 9.58 9.89 16.85
CA SER A 270 10.13 9.18 15.68
C SER A 270 9.69 9.80 14.36
N ASP A 271 8.46 10.30 14.31
CA ASP A 271 7.94 10.97 13.12
C ASP A 271 8.65 12.32 12.88
N SER A 272 8.70 13.19 13.89
CA SER A 272 9.39 14.48 13.79
C SER A 272 10.88 14.34 13.50
N PHE A 273 11.52 13.27 14.00
CA PHE A 273 12.89 12.91 13.66
C PHE A 273 13.05 12.64 12.16
N ILE A 274 12.18 11.83 11.56
CA ILE A 274 12.20 11.53 10.12
C ILE A 274 11.89 12.80 9.32
N GLN A 275 10.87 13.58 9.69
CA GLN A 275 10.51 14.83 9.00
C GLN A 275 11.67 15.83 8.98
N THR A 276 12.36 16.01 10.11
CA THR A 276 13.52 16.91 10.20
C THR A 276 14.71 16.36 9.40
N THR A 277 14.90 15.04 9.41
CA THR A 277 15.94 14.38 8.61
C THR A 277 15.68 14.56 7.12
N LEU A 278 14.42 14.51 6.67
CA LEU A 278 14.04 14.81 5.28
C LEU A 278 14.38 16.25 4.90
N GLN A 279 14.15 17.23 5.79
CA GLN A 279 14.58 18.62 5.54
C GLN A 279 16.10 18.73 5.36
N LEU A 280 16.87 18.08 6.23
CA LEU A 280 18.33 18.07 6.16
C LEU A 280 18.84 17.40 4.88
N ALA A 281 18.30 16.22 4.54
CA ALA A 281 18.66 15.48 3.35
C ALA A 281 18.38 16.29 2.08
N HIS A 282 17.20 16.91 1.99
CA HIS A 282 16.84 17.78 0.86
C HIS A 282 17.76 19.00 0.76
N PHE A 283 18.05 19.65 1.89
CA PHE A 283 18.95 20.81 1.90
C PHE A 283 20.37 20.44 1.46
N ARG A 284 20.89 19.27 1.85
CA ARG A 284 22.20 18.77 1.39
C ARG A 284 22.22 18.45 -0.11
N ASP A 285 21.13 17.89 -0.64
CA ASP A 285 21.01 17.55 -2.06
C ASP A 285 20.84 18.80 -2.95
N ARG A 286 20.03 19.77 -2.51
CA ARG A 286 19.58 20.90 -3.35
C ARG A 286 20.09 22.28 -2.93
N GLY A 287 20.68 22.43 -1.76
CA GLY A 287 21.13 23.70 -1.20
C GLY A 287 20.00 24.68 -0.81
N GLN A 288 18.75 24.23 -0.81
CA GLN A 288 17.58 25.06 -0.52
C GLN A 288 16.53 24.29 0.28
N PHE A 289 15.64 25.03 0.93
CA PHE A 289 14.47 24.49 1.63
C PHE A 289 13.29 24.37 0.67
N CYS A 290 12.43 23.38 0.88
CA CYS A 290 11.21 23.20 0.10
C CYS A 290 9.98 23.12 1.02
N LEU A 291 8.84 23.56 0.50
CA LEU A 291 7.57 23.41 1.21
C LEU A 291 7.23 21.92 1.30
N THR A 292 7.13 21.41 2.52
CA THR A 292 6.85 20.00 2.78
C THR A 292 5.41 19.83 3.23
N TYR A 293 4.73 18.86 2.61
CA TYR A 293 3.40 18.40 2.99
C TYR A 293 3.55 17.10 3.77
N GLU A 294 2.94 17.04 4.94
CA GLU A 294 2.77 15.83 5.72
C GLU A 294 1.28 15.68 6.04
N SER A 295 0.72 14.50 5.78
CA SER A 295 -0.68 14.23 6.06
C SER A 295 -0.86 13.87 7.53
N THR A 296 -1.76 14.56 8.24
CA THR A 296 -2.25 14.14 9.56
C THR A 296 -3.73 13.81 9.51
N MET A 297 -4.17 12.83 10.31
CA MET A 297 -5.56 12.38 10.29
C MET A 297 -6.44 13.23 11.22
N THR A 298 -7.64 13.56 10.77
CA THR A 298 -8.63 14.34 11.56
C THR A 298 -9.83 13.49 11.98
N ARG A 299 -9.65 12.18 12.08
CA ARG A 299 -10.69 11.17 12.39
C ARG A 299 -11.36 11.30 13.77
N LEU A 300 -10.95 12.27 14.59
CA LEU A 300 -11.68 12.66 15.80
C LEU A 300 -13.00 13.39 15.48
N PHE A 301 -13.11 13.95 14.28
CA PHE A 301 -14.31 14.64 13.80
C PHE A 301 -15.12 13.74 12.88
N LEU A 302 -16.44 13.93 12.85
CA LEU A 302 -17.33 13.24 11.92
C LEU A 302 -16.87 13.50 10.48
N GLU A 303 -16.68 12.42 9.71
CA GLU A 303 -16.20 12.46 8.33
C GLU A 303 -14.81 13.13 8.15
N GLY A 304 -14.03 13.25 9.24
CA GLY A 304 -12.68 13.78 9.20
C GLY A 304 -11.75 12.93 8.32
N ARG A 305 -11.15 13.58 7.32
CA ARG A 305 -10.14 13.02 6.41
C ARG A 305 -8.73 13.36 6.94
N THR A 306 -8.07 14.31 6.28
CA THR A 306 -6.71 14.73 6.56
C THR A 306 -6.62 16.24 6.74
N GLU A 307 -5.60 16.67 7.47
CA GLU A 307 -5.09 18.05 7.47
C GLU A 307 -3.60 18.00 7.10
N THR A 308 -3.07 19.13 6.67
CA THR A 308 -1.68 19.32 6.29
C THR A 308 -0.85 19.81 7.47
N VAL A 309 0.13 19.01 7.86
CA VAL A 309 1.27 19.47 8.66
C VAL A 309 2.32 20.05 7.70
N ARG A 310 2.83 21.24 8.05
CA ARG A 310 3.85 21.94 7.27
C ARG A 310 5.19 21.82 7.98
N SER A 311 5.92 20.75 7.69
CA SER A 311 7.12 20.36 8.47
C SER A 311 8.35 21.25 8.21
N CYS A 312 8.34 22.04 7.13
CA CYS A 312 9.35 23.07 6.86
C CYS A 312 9.09 24.34 7.72
N THR A 313 9.37 24.26 9.01
CA THR A 313 9.23 25.40 9.95
C THR A 313 10.52 26.21 10.07
N ARG A 314 10.47 27.33 10.81
CA ARG A 314 11.66 28.15 11.11
C ARG A 314 12.67 27.37 11.95
N GLU A 315 12.19 26.58 12.90
CA GLU A 315 12.98 25.76 13.82
C GLU A 315 13.70 24.64 13.07
N ALA A 316 12.99 23.94 12.17
CA ALA A 316 13.59 22.92 11.31
C ALA A 316 14.69 23.52 10.42
N ARG A 317 14.43 24.70 9.83
CA ARG A 317 15.41 25.44 9.04
C ARG A 317 16.66 25.80 9.84
N ASP A 318 16.48 26.33 11.05
CA ASP A 318 17.59 26.75 11.90
C ASP A 318 18.42 25.55 12.40
N PHE A 319 17.76 24.42 12.69
CA PHE A 319 18.42 23.15 12.95
C PHE A 319 19.27 22.70 11.75
N VAL A 320 18.69 22.64 10.55
CA VAL A 320 19.41 22.23 9.34
C VAL A 320 20.62 23.11 9.06
N ARG A 321 20.47 24.44 9.16
CA ARG A 321 21.60 25.37 9.00
C ARG A 321 22.70 25.14 10.03
N THR A 322 22.32 24.86 11.27
CA THR A 322 23.27 24.57 12.35
C THR A 322 24.05 23.27 12.07
N MET A 323 23.41 22.25 11.49
CA MET A 323 24.05 20.98 11.13
C MET A 323 25.06 21.12 9.98
N GLU A 324 24.93 22.15 9.14
CA GLU A 324 25.86 22.43 8.02
C GLU A 324 26.96 23.46 8.39
N ASP A 325 26.84 24.09 9.55
CA ASP A 325 27.81 25.06 10.04
C ASP A 325 29.04 24.35 10.64
N LYS A 326 30.18 24.47 9.96
CA LYS A 326 31.44 23.85 10.37
C LYS A 326 31.96 24.40 11.70
N GLU A 327 31.60 25.63 12.05
CA GLU A 327 32.00 26.25 13.31
C GLU A 327 31.14 25.76 14.49
N LYS A 328 30.13 24.92 14.23
CA LYS A 328 29.19 24.42 15.24
C LYS A 328 29.29 22.92 15.56
N THR A 329 30.27 22.18 15.04
CA THR A 329 30.49 20.74 15.33
C THR A 329 31.66 20.53 16.31
N VAL A 330 31.78 19.53 17.21
CA VAL A 330 30.94 18.45 17.78
C VAL A 330 31.34 18.37 19.26
N GLY A 331 30.50 18.80 20.20
CA GLY A 331 30.69 18.43 21.60
C GLY A 331 30.29 16.97 21.77
N VAL A 332 31.25 16.04 21.70
CA VAL A 332 31.03 14.63 22.09
C VAL A 332 30.86 14.59 23.61
N GLY A 333 29.74 15.10 24.10
CA GLY A 333 29.18 14.71 25.38
C GLY A 333 28.38 13.46 25.13
N LEU A 334 29.04 12.30 25.23
CA LEU A 334 28.38 11.01 25.40
C LEU A 334 27.29 11.17 26.48
N ILE A 335 26.03 11.02 26.07
CA ILE A 335 24.92 10.69 26.96
C ILE A 335 24.98 9.19 27.22
#